data_AF-A0A2L1UV39-F1
#
_entry.id   AF-A0A2L1UV39-F1
#
_cell.length_a   1.000
_cell.length_b   1.000
_cell.length_c   1.000
_cell.angle_alpha   90.00
_cell.angle_beta   90.00
_cell.angle_gamma   90.00
#
_symmetry.space_group_name_H-M   'P 1'
#
loop_
_entity.id
_entity.type
_entity.pdbx_description
1 polymer ?
#
loop_
_entity_poly.entity_id
_entity_poly.type
_entity_poly.pdbx_seq_one_letter_code
_entity_poly.pdbx_strand_id
1 'polypeptide(L)'
;MRTQATLQKWGNSIALRLSGNLKSIPQFEEGDVVDIEVSEEGLQIRKAKGKKLTEAELISGLDAYTAHADEMAQPVSKELGY
;
A
#
# COMPACT_ATOMS: atom_id res chain seq x y z
N MET A 1 -0.89 13.60 -21.76
CA MET A 1 -2.26 13.14 -22.14
C MET A 1 -3.26 14.06 -21.45
N ARG A 2 -4.20 14.66 -22.19
CA ARG A 2 -5.32 15.43 -21.61
C ARG A 2 -6.60 14.65 -21.85
N THR A 3 -7.38 14.42 -20.80
CA THR A 3 -8.69 13.74 -20.90
C THR A 3 -9.69 14.43 -20.00
N GLN A 4 -10.97 14.25 -20.29
CA GLN A 4 -12.08 14.74 -19.48
C GLN A 4 -12.80 13.54 -18.89
N ALA A 5 -13.17 13.65 -17.61
CA ALA A 5 -13.91 12.62 -16.91
C ALA A 5 -14.91 13.29 -15.96
N THR A 6 -16.02 12.61 -15.72
CA THR A 6 -17.09 13.10 -14.84
C THR A 6 -16.93 12.50 -13.46
N LEU A 7 -17.03 13.35 -12.45
CA LEU A 7 -17.11 12.94 -11.06
C LEU A 7 -18.43 12.23 -10.79
N GLN A 8 -18.38 11.10 -10.08
CA GLN A 8 -19.55 10.27 -9.77
C GLN A 8 -19.80 10.25 -8.26
N LYS A 9 -21.06 10.17 -7.84
CA LYS A 9 -21.40 9.98 -6.43
C LYS A 9 -21.21 8.51 -6.05
N TRP A 10 -20.48 8.25 -4.97
CA TRP A 10 -20.34 6.93 -4.36
C TRP A 10 -20.68 7.04 -2.87
N GLY A 11 -21.87 6.56 -2.48
CA GLY A 11 -22.38 6.74 -1.13
C GLY A 11 -22.48 8.22 -0.76
N ASN A 12 -21.74 8.62 0.29
CA ASN A 12 -21.68 10.02 0.77
C ASN A 12 -20.50 10.82 0.19
N SER A 13 -19.77 10.26 -0.78
CA SER A 13 -18.57 10.88 -1.35
C SER A 13 -18.68 11.03 -2.85
N ILE A 14 -17.72 11.78 -3.42
CA ILE A 14 -17.56 11.95 -4.85
C ILE A 14 -16.28 11.22 -5.26
N ALA A 15 -16.33 10.44 -6.33
CA ALA A 15 -15.23 9.64 -6.83
C ALA A 15 -14.95 9.92 -8.30
N LEU A 16 -13.68 9.81 -8.70
CA LEU A 16 -13.24 9.86 -10.08
C LEU A 16 -12.84 8.45 -10.53
N ARG A 17 -13.41 7.98 -11.65
CA ARG A 17 -13.06 6.66 -12.18
C ARG A 17 -11.77 6.75 -13.01
N LEU A 18 -10.72 6.07 -12.55
CA LEU A 18 -9.47 5.91 -13.30
C LEU A 18 -9.60 4.71 -14.26
N SER A 19 -9.82 4.98 -15.54
CA SER A 19 -9.97 3.94 -16.57
C SER A 19 -8.88 4.00 -17.64
N GLY A 20 -8.54 2.84 -18.22
CA GLY A 20 -7.53 2.71 -19.28
C GLY A 20 -6.20 3.35 -18.91
N ASN A 21 -5.76 4.30 -19.74
CA ASN A 21 -4.49 4.99 -19.60
C ASN A 21 -4.35 5.83 -18.32
N LEU A 22 -5.46 6.28 -17.71
CA LEU A 22 -5.43 6.99 -16.43
C LEU A 22 -4.98 6.08 -15.27
N LYS A 23 -5.26 4.77 -15.39
CA LYS A 23 -4.83 3.76 -14.42
C LYS A 23 -3.45 3.21 -14.78
N SER A 24 -3.23 2.85 -16.04
CA SER A 24 -2.04 2.09 -16.46
C SER A 24 -0.76 2.93 -16.51
N ILE A 25 -0.80 4.19 -16.96
CA ILE A 25 0.41 5.02 -17.06
C ILE A 25 1.00 5.33 -15.68
N PRO A 26 0.21 5.76 -14.68
CA PRO A 26 0.71 5.93 -13.31
C PRO A 26 0.80 4.62 -12.53
N GLN A 27 0.36 3.51 -13.13
CA GLN A 27 0.35 2.15 -12.57
C GLN A 27 -0.48 2.02 -11.29
N PHE A 28 -1.60 2.74 -11.17
CA PHE A 28 -2.47 2.61 -9.99
C PHE A 28 -3.15 1.24 -9.94
N GLU A 29 -3.16 0.64 -8.76
CA GLU A 29 -3.83 -0.63 -8.46
C GLU A 29 -4.86 -0.45 -7.33
N GLU A 30 -5.73 -1.44 -7.18
CA GLU A 30 -6.70 -1.43 -6.08
C GLU A 30 -5.95 -1.61 -4.75
N GLY A 31 -6.27 -0.77 -3.75
CA GLY A 31 -5.60 -0.79 -2.46
C GLY A 31 -4.34 0.09 -2.37
N ASP A 32 -3.91 0.71 -3.47
CA ASP A 32 -2.80 1.67 -3.43
C ASP A 32 -3.11 2.84 -2.49
N VAL A 33 -2.15 3.16 -1.62
CA VAL A 33 -2.17 4.39 -0.82
C VAL A 33 -1.70 5.54 -1.71
N VAL A 34 -2.45 6.64 -1.70
CA VAL A 34 -2.18 7.81 -2.54
C VAL A 34 -2.08 9.09 -1.71
N ASP A 35 -1.15 9.95 -2.10
CA ASP A 35 -1.04 11.31 -1.61
C ASP A 35 -1.86 12.23 -2.52
N ILE A 36 -2.76 13.00 -1.90
CA ILE A 36 -3.62 13.97 -2.59
C ILE A 36 -3.21 15.37 -2.15
N GLU A 37 -2.71 16.15 -3.10
CA GLU A 37 -2.39 17.57 -2.90
C GLU A 37 -3.48 18.42 -3.56
N VAL A 38 -3.98 19.42 -2.83
CA VAL A 38 -5.00 20.35 -3.31
C VAL A 38 -4.38 21.75 -3.32
N SER A 39 -4.37 22.38 -4.49
CA SER A 39 -3.88 23.74 -4.69
C SER A 39 -4.86 24.55 -5.55
N GLU A 40 -4.59 25.83 -5.74
CA GLU A 40 -5.40 26.69 -6.62
C GLU A 40 -5.37 26.23 -8.09
N GLU A 41 -4.34 25.50 -8.50
CA GLU A 41 -4.19 24.95 -9.85
C GLU A 41 -5.00 23.65 -10.04
N GLY A 42 -5.44 23.01 -8.95
CA GLY A 42 -6.30 21.84 -8.99
C GLY A 42 -5.90 20.75 -8.00
N LEU A 43 -6.22 19.51 -8.38
CA LEU A 43 -6.04 18.33 -7.54
C LEU A 43 -4.99 17.41 -8.16
N GLN A 44 -3.90 17.15 -7.42
CA GLN A 44 -2.82 16.28 -7.85
C GLN A 44 -2.79 15.01 -7.00
N ILE A 45 -2.88 13.85 -7.66
CA ILE A 45 -2.84 12.52 -7.03
C ILE A 45 -1.53 11.86 -7.40
N ARG A 46 -0.79 11.38 -6.41
CA ARG A 46 0.46 10.63 -6.59
C ARG A 46 0.41 9.36 -5.73
N LYS A 47 1.11 8.31 -6.12
CA LYS A 47 1.31 7.16 -5.24
C LYS A 47 2.06 7.62 -3.99
N ALA A 48 1.57 7.23 -2.82
CA ALA A 48 2.26 7.51 -1.58
C ALA A 48 3.62 6.82 -1.60
N LYS A 49 4.68 7.57 -1.33
CA LYS A 49 6.00 6.97 -1.16
C LYS A 49 6.02 6.36 0.24
N GLY A 50 5.86 5.05 0.31
CA GLY A 50 6.09 4.32 1.55
C GLY A 50 7.48 4.66 2.12
N LYS A 51 7.60 4.73 3.44
CA LYS A 51 8.90 4.91 4.08
C LYS A 51 9.78 3.76 3.64
N LYS A 52 10.86 4.05 2.90
CA LYS A 52 11.90 3.07 2.61
C LYS A 52 12.64 2.81 3.90
N LEU A 53 12.39 1.67 4.50
CA LEU A 53 13.11 1.22 5.69
C LEU A 53 14.45 0.63 5.23
N THR A 54 15.51 1.01 5.92
CA THR A 54 16.82 0.36 5.78
C THR A 54 16.88 -0.90 6.64
N GLU A 55 17.77 -1.83 6.31
CA GLU A 55 18.01 -3.02 7.15
C GLU A 55 18.33 -2.63 8.61
N ALA A 56 19.16 -1.60 8.79
CA ALA A 56 19.48 -1.08 10.12
C ALA A 56 18.24 -0.60 10.89
N GLU A 57 17.30 0.07 10.22
CA GLU A 57 16.02 0.49 10.85
C GLU A 57 15.11 -0.69 11.17
N LEU A 58 15.11 -1.74 10.34
CA LEU A 58 14.30 -2.95 10.57
C LEU A 58 14.81 -3.76 11.76
N ILE A 59 16.13 -3.82 11.95
CA ILE A 59 16.76 -4.56 13.05
C ILE A 59 16.78 -3.74 14.34
N SER A 60 16.71 -2.41 14.24
CA SER A 60 16.72 -1.50 15.39
C SER A 60 15.58 -1.80 16.36
N GLY A 61 15.92 -2.30 17.55
CA GLY A 61 14.93 -2.62 18.60
C GLY A 61 14.44 -4.08 18.60
N LEU A 62 14.98 -4.94 17.74
CA LEU A 62 14.81 -6.38 17.88
C LEU A 62 15.62 -6.88 19.09
N ASP A 63 14.95 -7.60 19.98
CA ASP A 63 15.54 -8.38 21.06
C ASP A 63 15.04 -9.83 20.97
N ALA A 64 15.51 -10.70 21.86
CA ALA A 64 15.17 -12.13 21.82
C ALA A 64 13.65 -12.40 21.95
N TYR A 65 12.88 -11.46 22.49
CA TYR A 65 11.44 -11.56 22.67
C TYR A 65 10.68 -10.88 21.52
N THR A 66 11.05 -9.65 21.13
CA THR A 66 10.39 -8.93 20.02
C THR A 66 10.69 -9.52 18.65
N ALA A 67 11.71 -10.38 18.54
CA ALA A 67 11.95 -11.20 17.36
C ALA A 67 10.96 -12.36 17.17
N HIS A 68 10.04 -12.60 18.14
CA HIS A 68 9.10 -13.73 18.14
C HIS A 68 9.80 -15.09 17.94
N ALA A 69 11.05 -15.22 18.39
CA ALA A 69 11.83 -16.45 18.24
C ALA A 69 11.25 -17.61 19.07
N ASP A 70 10.51 -17.29 20.12
CA ASP A 70 9.73 -18.20 20.95
C ASP A 70 8.44 -18.69 20.28
N GLU A 71 7.93 -17.98 19.27
CA GLU A 71 6.77 -18.41 18.46
C GLU A 71 7.16 -19.36 17.32
N MET A 72 8.43 -19.77 17.24
CA MET A 72 8.86 -20.77 16.27
C MET A 72 8.12 -22.09 16.48
N ALA A 73 7.30 -22.46 15.50
CA ALA A 73 6.55 -23.71 15.53
C ALA A 73 7.51 -24.92 15.61
N GLN A 74 7.30 -25.78 16.60
CA GLN A 74 7.99 -27.06 16.66
C GLN A 74 7.20 -28.12 15.90
N PRO A 75 7.87 -28.93 15.06
CA PRO A 75 7.19 -29.99 14.33
C PRO A 75 6.60 -31.02 15.30
N VAL A 76 5.38 -31.46 15.03
CA VAL A 76 4.75 -32.54 15.81
C VAL A 76 5.16 -33.90 15.24
N SER A 77 5.16 -34.95 16.06
CA SER A 77 5.64 -36.29 15.66
C SER A 77 4.99 -36.82 14.37
N LYS A 78 3.72 -36.45 14.12
CA LYS A 78 2.97 -36.80 12.91
C LYS A 78 3.52 -36.15 11.63
N GLU A 79 4.16 -34.99 11.74
CA GLU A 79 4.83 -34.30 10.62
C GLU A 79 6.22 -34.88 10.34
N LEU A 80 6.82 -35.55 11.33
CA LEU A 80 8.15 -36.18 11.22
C LEU A 80 8.12 -37.62 10.69
N GLY A 81 6.93 -38.16 10.38
CA GLY A 81 6.79 -39.44 9.69
C GLY A 81 7.23 -40.69 10.48
N TYR A 82 7.25 -40.61 11.82
CA TYR A 82 7.42 -41.77 12.72
C TYR A 82 6.09 -42.43 13.08
#